data_AF-A0AAE0HXY9-F1
#
_entry.id   AF-A0AAE0HXY9-F1
#
_cell.length_a   1.000
_cell.length_b   1.000
_cell.length_c   1.000
_cell.angle_alpha   90.00
_cell.angle_beta   90.00
_cell.angle_gamma   90.00
#
_symmetry.space_group_name_H-M   'P 1'
#
loop_
_entity.id
_entity.type
_entity.pdbx_description
1 polymer ?
#
loop_
_entity_poly.entity_id
_entity_poly.type
_entity_poly.pdbx_seq_one_letter_code
_entity_poly.pdbx_strand_id
1 'polypeptide(L)'
;MSASAPITTKLDLIHGYRHLLRAGLRAVCFSIPGRFIIRNQLRTGFRDPKGTFDGLKVKRTVLFLQAAQFRGQENRILKNLMRVHHERKRSRGMDWHARWVTARIDAKKKAPVRASSVAGKEYEHYERTLAMLNDTMNLCLRI
;
A
#
# COMPACT_ATOMS: atom_id res chain seq x y z
N MET A 1 24.64 -10.63 -19.67
CA MET A 1 25.04 -9.20 -19.72
C MET A 1 24.32 -8.49 -18.58
N SER A 2 24.96 -8.38 -17.42
CA SER A 2 24.36 -7.77 -16.23
C SER A 2 24.51 -6.25 -16.32
N ALA A 3 23.41 -5.56 -16.62
CA ALA A 3 23.38 -4.10 -16.59
C ALA A 3 23.72 -3.63 -15.17
N SER A 4 24.82 -2.89 -15.02
CA SER A 4 25.18 -2.22 -13.76
C SER A 4 24.01 -1.36 -13.29
N ALA A 5 23.51 -1.59 -12.08
CA ALA A 5 22.46 -0.77 -11.50
C ALA A 5 22.90 0.71 -11.54
N PRO A 6 22.06 1.63 -12.07
CA PRO A 6 22.42 3.03 -12.13
C PRO A 6 22.71 3.53 -10.71
N ILE A 7 23.85 4.23 -10.55
CA ILE A 7 24.22 4.87 -9.28
C ILE A 7 23.05 5.77 -8.89
N THR A 8 22.30 5.36 -7.87
CA THR A 8 21.12 6.09 -7.43
C THR A 8 21.60 7.35 -6.72
N THR A 9 21.42 8.50 -7.34
CA THR A 9 21.75 9.76 -6.70
C THR A 9 20.65 10.14 -5.71
N LYS A 10 20.99 10.88 -4.65
CA LYS A 10 19.97 11.42 -3.71
C LYS A 10 18.91 12.25 -4.44
N LEU A 11 19.30 12.89 -5.54
CA LEU A 11 18.42 13.68 -6.39
C LEU A 11 17.37 12.81 -7.08
N ASP A 12 17.75 11.64 -7.59
CA ASP A 12 16.84 10.67 -8.22
C ASP A 12 15.77 10.17 -7.25
N LEU A 13 16.14 9.93 -5.98
CA LEU A 13 15.19 9.55 -4.94
C LEU A 13 14.15 10.65 -4.70
N ILE A 14 14.60 11.91 -4.60
CA ILE A 14 13.73 13.07 -4.37
C ILE A 14 12.77 13.25 -5.56
N HIS A 15 13.29 13.16 -6.80
CA HIS A 15 12.46 13.27 -8.00
C HIS A 15 11.47 12.12 -8.09
N GLY A 16 11.91 10.88 -7.90
CA GLY A 16 11.05 9.70 -7.91
C GLY A 16 9.90 9.82 -6.91
N TYR A 17 10.21 10.20 -5.67
CA TYR A 17 9.21 10.47 -4.64
C TYR A 17 8.21 11.56 -5.07
N ARG A 18 8.70 12.69 -5.58
CA ARG A 18 7.85 13.82 -6.00
C ARG A 18 6.94 13.45 -7.18
N HIS A 19 7.43 12.70 -8.16
CA HIS A 19 6.64 12.26 -9.31
C HIS A 19 5.55 11.29 -8.88
N LEU A 20 5.88 10.28 -8.07
CA LEU A 20 4.89 9.34 -7.53
C LEU A 20 3.84 10.03 -6.68
N LEU A 21 4.26 10.95 -5.80
CA LEU A 21 3.34 11.68 -4.93
C LEU A 21 2.36 12.52 -5.75
N ARG A 22 2.85 13.30 -6.72
CA ARG A 22 1.98 14.12 -7.58
C ARG A 22 1.03 13.28 -8.43
N ALA A 23 1.53 12.21 -9.04
CA ALA A 23 0.72 11.31 -9.87
C ALA A 23 -0.35 10.61 -9.03
N GLY A 24 0.01 10.08 -7.86
CA GLY A 24 -0.92 9.40 -6.96
C GLY A 24 -2.00 10.32 -6.39
N LEU A 25 -1.64 11.54 -5.98
CA LEU A 25 -2.62 12.52 -5.51
C LEU A 25 -3.65 12.89 -6.58
N ARG A 26 -3.20 13.07 -7.83
CA ARG A 26 -4.09 13.32 -8.97
C ARG A 26 -4.95 12.10 -9.31
N ALA A 27 -4.39 10.89 -9.28
CA ALA A 27 -5.11 9.64 -9.52
C ALA A 27 -6.33 9.46 -8.59
N VAL A 28 -6.19 9.96 -7.36
CA VAL A 28 -7.20 9.89 -6.31
C VAL A 28 -8.07 11.15 -6.23
N CYS A 29 -7.87 12.10 -7.15
CA CYS A 29 -8.53 13.40 -7.16
C CYS A 29 -8.46 14.12 -5.80
N PHE A 30 -7.34 13.96 -5.07
CA PHE A 30 -7.15 14.51 -3.72
C PHE A 30 -8.21 14.10 -2.68
N SER A 31 -8.96 13.02 -2.93
CA SER A 31 -10.03 12.57 -2.03
C SER A 31 -9.51 12.06 -0.67
N ILE A 32 -10.36 12.13 0.34
CA ILE A 32 -10.16 11.56 1.68
C ILE A 32 -10.90 10.21 1.73
N PRO A 33 -10.32 9.12 2.25
CA PRO A 33 -9.03 9.00 2.95
C PRO A 33 -7.81 8.87 2.02
N GLY A 34 -8.04 8.82 0.72
CA GLY A 34 -7.06 8.35 -0.25
C GLY A 34 -5.73 9.11 -0.33
N ARG A 35 -5.78 10.44 -0.28
CA ARG A 35 -4.59 11.30 -0.23
C ARG A 35 -3.65 10.95 0.91
N PHE A 36 -4.20 10.58 2.07
CA PHE A 36 -3.42 10.23 3.25
C PHE A 36 -2.82 8.83 3.14
N ILE A 37 -3.56 7.90 2.55
CA ILE A 37 -3.08 6.53 2.30
C ILE A 37 -1.85 6.57 1.39
N ILE A 38 -1.96 7.21 0.22
CA ILE A 38 -0.86 7.32 -0.74
C ILE A 38 0.36 8.01 -0.10
N ARG A 39 0.14 9.16 0.55
CA ARG A 39 1.23 9.90 1.19
C ARG A 39 1.94 9.05 2.24
N ASN A 40 1.19 8.33 3.07
CA ASN A 40 1.79 7.52 4.13
C ASN A 40 2.54 6.34 3.55
N GLN A 41 2.01 5.67 2.51
CA GLN A 41 2.68 4.54 1.86
C GLN A 41 3.95 4.94 1.12
N LEU A 42 3.94 6.09 0.45
CA LEU A 42 5.18 6.62 -0.15
C LEU A 42 6.21 6.97 0.92
N ARG A 43 5.78 7.55 2.05
CA ARG A 43 6.71 7.87 3.15
C ARG A 43 7.29 6.61 3.79
N THR A 44 6.48 5.58 4.02
CA THR A 44 6.98 4.32 4.59
C THR A 44 7.93 3.62 3.62
N GLY A 45 7.58 3.58 2.32
CA GLY A 45 8.41 2.96 1.29
C GLY A 45 9.77 3.64 1.11
N PHE A 46 9.80 4.98 0.96
CA PHE A 46 11.04 5.73 0.75
C PHE A 46 11.90 5.90 2.01
N ARG A 47 11.34 5.66 3.21
CA ARG A 47 12.10 5.68 4.48
C ARG A 47 12.58 4.30 4.90
N ASP A 48 12.20 3.25 4.19
CA ASP A 48 12.60 1.88 4.49
C ASP A 48 14.11 1.71 4.22
N PRO A 49 14.95 1.44 5.23
CA PRO A 49 16.40 1.33 5.05
C PRO A 49 16.80 0.10 4.22
N LYS A 50 15.90 -0.89 4.09
CA LYS A 50 16.11 -2.09 3.27
C LYS A 50 15.54 -1.96 1.85
N GLY A 51 14.94 -0.82 1.51
CA GLY A 51 14.32 -0.59 0.22
C GLY A 51 15.36 -0.44 -0.91
N THR A 52 15.15 -1.14 -2.03
CA THR A 52 15.92 -0.93 -3.25
C THR A 52 15.20 0.07 -4.16
N PHE A 53 15.93 1.07 -4.65
CA PHE A 53 15.38 2.01 -5.63
C PHE A 53 15.57 1.49 -7.05
N ASP A 54 14.48 1.44 -7.81
CA ASP A 54 14.48 1.11 -9.23
C ASP A 54 13.76 2.22 -10.00
N GLY A 55 14.54 3.01 -10.73
CA GLY A 55 14.02 4.14 -11.51
C GLY A 55 13.05 3.72 -12.62
N LEU A 56 13.18 2.51 -13.19
CA LEU A 56 12.26 2.02 -14.22
C LEU A 56 10.91 1.67 -13.61
N LYS A 57 10.91 0.97 -12.47
CA LYS A 57 9.66 0.67 -11.72
C LYS A 57 8.94 1.95 -11.31
N VAL A 58 9.69 2.96 -10.86
CA VAL A 58 9.11 4.28 -10.52
C VAL A 58 8.45 4.92 -11.74
N LYS A 59 9.12 4.97 -12.89
CA LYS A 59 8.56 5.54 -14.13
C LYS A 59 7.29 4.81 -14.56
N ARG A 60 7.30 3.47 -14.58
CA ARG A 60 6.12 2.65 -14.93
C ARG A 60 4.96 2.88 -13.97
N THR A 61 5.27 2.99 -12.68
CA THR A 61 4.25 3.28 -11.66
C THR A 61 3.66 4.68 -11.79
N VAL A 62 4.46 5.67 -12.18
CA VAL A 62 3.95 7.01 -12.52
C VAL A 62 2.96 6.94 -13.70
N LEU A 63 3.30 6.20 -14.76
CA LEU A 63 2.40 6.00 -15.91
C LEU A 63 1.11 5.28 -15.50
N PHE A 64 1.19 4.23 -14.70
CA PHE A 64 0.04 3.54 -14.14
C PHE A 64 -0.87 4.49 -13.35
N LEU A 65 -0.30 5.33 -12.48
CA LEU A 65 -1.07 6.30 -11.70
C LEU A 65 -1.67 7.41 -12.56
N GLN A 66 -0.98 7.83 -13.63
CA GLN A 66 -1.54 8.77 -14.60
C GLN A 66 -2.73 8.15 -15.35
N ALA A 67 -2.63 6.90 -15.78
CA ALA A 67 -3.74 6.17 -16.39
C ALA A 67 -4.92 5.99 -15.43
N ALA A 68 -4.64 5.75 -14.14
CA ALA A 68 -5.65 5.62 -13.09
C ALA A 68 -6.49 6.88 -12.83
N GLN A 69 -6.10 8.04 -13.38
CA GLN A 69 -6.93 9.27 -13.35
C GLN A 69 -8.19 9.11 -14.19
N PHE A 70 -8.12 8.35 -15.29
CA PHE A 70 -9.23 8.13 -16.18
C PHE A 70 -10.08 6.94 -15.73
N ARG A 71 -11.27 6.77 -16.31
CA ARG A 71 -12.11 5.60 -16.02
C ARG A 71 -11.54 4.39 -16.76
N GLY A 72 -10.69 3.61 -16.08
CA GLY A 72 -10.03 2.41 -16.61
C GLY A 72 -9.87 1.30 -15.58
N GLN A 73 -9.16 0.24 -15.94
CA GLN A 73 -8.86 -0.86 -15.04
C GLN A 73 -7.89 -0.43 -13.94
N GLU A 74 -6.93 0.42 -14.26
CA GLU A 74 -5.95 1.01 -13.35
C GLU A 74 -6.64 1.77 -12.21
N ASN A 75 -7.71 2.51 -12.53
CA ASN A 75 -8.52 3.23 -11.56
C ASN A 75 -9.30 2.26 -10.65
N ARG A 76 -9.87 1.19 -11.22
CA ARG A 76 -10.57 0.15 -10.43
C ARG A 76 -9.60 -0.57 -9.49
N ILE A 77 -8.43 -0.93 -10.00
CA ILE A 77 -7.35 -1.55 -9.22
C ILE A 77 -6.96 -0.61 -8.09
N LEU A 78 -6.62 0.65 -8.39
CA LEU A 78 -6.21 1.62 -7.38
C LEU A 78 -7.27 1.83 -6.29
N LYS A 79 -8.55 1.95 -6.66
CA LYS A 79 -9.67 2.06 -5.70
C LYS A 79 -9.77 0.83 -4.80
N ASN A 80 -9.62 -0.36 -5.36
CA ASN A 80 -9.64 -1.61 -4.59
C ASN A 80 -8.47 -1.65 -3.60
N LEU A 81 -7.25 -1.31 -4.04
CA LEU A 81 -6.08 -1.24 -3.16
C LEU A 81 -6.32 -0.30 -1.98
N MET A 82 -6.86 0.89 -2.27
CA MET A 82 -7.14 1.89 -1.24
C MET A 82 -8.23 1.45 -0.28
N ARG A 83 -9.28 0.77 -0.77
CA ARG A 83 -10.36 0.23 0.05
C ARG A 83 -9.83 -0.84 1.00
N VAL A 84 -9.05 -1.79 0.49
CA VAL A 84 -8.43 -2.87 1.27
C VAL A 84 -7.48 -2.28 2.32
N HIS A 85 -6.64 -1.32 1.94
CA HIS A 85 -5.74 -0.66 2.89
C HIS A 85 -6.50 0.08 3.99
N HIS A 86 -7.56 0.80 3.63
CA HIS A 86 -8.39 1.53 4.60
C HIS A 86 -9.04 0.56 5.59
N GLU A 87 -9.64 -0.52 5.12
CA GLU A 87 -10.26 -1.52 5.99
C GLU A 87 -9.23 -2.19 6.89
N ARG A 88 -8.08 -2.62 6.34
CA ARG A 88 -6.99 -3.20 7.13
C ARG A 88 -6.52 -2.27 8.24
N LYS A 89 -6.42 -0.97 7.96
CA LYS A 89 -6.08 0.03 8.97
C LYS A 89 -7.20 0.19 10.00
N ARG A 90 -8.46 0.12 9.58
CA ARG A 90 -9.64 0.20 10.48
C ARG A 90 -9.71 -1.00 11.41
N SER A 91 -9.49 -2.22 10.90
CA SER A 91 -9.44 -3.46 11.68
C SER A 91 -8.29 -3.48 12.68
N ARG A 92 -7.13 -2.92 12.32
CA ARG A 92 -5.97 -2.78 13.23
C ARG A 92 -6.13 -1.63 14.22
N GLY A 93 -6.77 -0.55 13.80
CA GLY A 93 -7.00 0.67 14.54
C GLY A 93 -8.31 0.64 15.32
N MET A 94 -8.65 -0.50 15.93
CA MET A 94 -9.76 -0.56 16.85
C MET A 94 -9.49 0.43 17.99
N ASP A 95 -10.45 1.35 18.18
CA ASP A 95 -10.39 2.40 19.19
C ASP A 95 -9.96 1.79 20.52
N TRP A 96 -9.10 2.46 21.28
CA TRP A 96 -8.60 1.93 22.56
C TRP A 96 -9.79 1.55 23.47
N HIS A 97 -10.86 2.34 23.39
CA HIS A 97 -12.11 2.09 24.10
C HIS A 97 -12.84 0.84 23.57
N ALA A 98 -12.91 0.66 22.26
CA ALA A 98 -13.50 -0.52 21.64
C ALA A 98 -12.69 -1.80 21.97
N ARG A 99 -11.36 -1.73 21.97
CA ARG A 99 -10.46 -2.82 22.37
C ARG A 99 -10.63 -3.17 23.85
N TRP A 100 -10.82 -2.18 24.70
CA TRP A 100 -11.05 -2.38 26.13
C TRP A 100 -12.42 -3.03 26.40
N VAL A 101 -13.47 -2.58 25.70
CA VAL A 101 -14.81 -3.18 25.80
C VAL A 101 -14.80 -4.63 25.31
N THR A 102 -14.17 -4.94 24.17
CA THR A 102 -14.06 -6.33 23.69
C THR A 102 -13.23 -7.18 24.64
N ALA A 103 -12.10 -6.67 25.15
CA ALA A 103 -11.30 -7.38 26.15
C ALA A 103 -12.09 -7.68 27.44
N ARG A 104 -12.98 -6.79 27.90
CA ARG A 104 -13.88 -7.06 29.04
C ARG A 104 -14.93 -8.13 28.71
N ILE A 105 -15.48 -8.11 27.50
CA ILE A 105 -16.47 -9.12 27.06
C ILE A 105 -15.80 -10.48 26.93
N ASP A 106 -14.59 -10.54 26.37
CA ASP A 106 -13.81 -11.77 26.18
C ASP A 106 -13.31 -12.32 27.52
N ALA A 107 -12.91 -11.47 28.48
CA ALA A 107 -12.58 -11.89 29.84
C ALA A 107 -13.78 -12.50 30.59
N LYS A 108 -15.00 -12.10 30.24
CA LYS A 108 -16.24 -12.65 30.81
C LYS A 108 -16.62 -14.01 30.19
N LYS A 109 -16.14 -14.30 28.98
CA LYS A 109 -16.33 -15.59 28.29
C LYS A 109 -15.19 -16.53 28.68
N LYS A 110 -15.41 -17.42 29.65
CA LYS A 110 -14.46 -18.48 30.08
C LYS A 110 -14.12 -19.55 29.02
N ALA A 111 -14.33 -19.30 27.73
CA ALA A 111 -14.01 -20.24 26.67
C ALA A 111 -12.68 -19.84 26.02
N PRO A 112 -11.73 -20.77 25.82
CA PRO A 112 -10.54 -20.46 25.04
C PRO A 112 -11.02 -20.13 23.62
N VAL A 113 -10.99 -18.85 23.27
CA VAL A 113 -11.16 -18.41 21.89
C VAL A 113 -10.04 -19.11 21.14
N ARG A 114 -10.36 -20.17 20.40
CA ARG A 114 -9.43 -20.81 19.48
C ARG A 114 -8.97 -19.69 18.56
N ALA A 115 -7.75 -19.20 18.76
CA ALA A 115 -7.13 -18.24 17.86
C ALA A 115 -7.22 -18.90 16.49
N SER A 116 -8.17 -18.44 15.67
CA SER A 116 -8.44 -19.07 14.41
C SER A 116 -7.15 -18.98 13.61
N SER A 117 -6.73 -20.08 13.01
CA SER A 117 -5.53 -20.16 12.15
C SER A 117 -5.58 -19.18 10.95
N VAL A 118 -6.70 -18.46 10.83
CA VAL A 118 -7.07 -17.42 9.87
C VAL A 118 -6.58 -16.04 10.31
N ALA A 119 -6.46 -15.77 11.61
CA ALA A 119 -6.05 -14.47 12.15
C ALA A 119 -4.61 -14.14 11.73
N GLY A 120 -4.48 -13.32 10.69
CA GLY A 120 -3.20 -12.94 10.08
C GLY A 120 -3.00 -13.41 8.63
N LYS A 121 -3.73 -14.43 8.16
CA LYS A 121 -3.69 -14.93 6.77
C LYS A 121 -4.76 -14.32 5.85
N GLU A 122 -5.65 -13.50 6.40
CA GLU A 122 -6.79 -12.88 5.69
C GLU A 122 -6.41 -12.16 4.39
N TYR A 123 -5.21 -11.58 4.34
CA TYR A 123 -4.72 -10.82 3.19
C TYR A 123 -3.64 -11.55 2.39
N GLU A 124 -3.32 -12.82 2.68
CA GLU A 124 -2.22 -13.55 2.03
C GLU A 124 -2.42 -13.66 0.51
N HIS A 125 -3.62 -14.03 0.07
CA HIS A 125 -3.96 -14.09 -1.35
C HIS A 125 -3.89 -12.73 -2.03
N TYR A 126 -4.30 -11.67 -1.34
CA TYR A 126 -4.23 -10.30 -1.84
C TYR A 126 -2.77 -9.82 -1.98
N GLU A 127 -1.93 -10.10 -1.00
CA GLU A 127 -0.51 -9.75 -1.04
C GLU A 127 0.19 -10.51 -2.18
N ARG A 128 -0.18 -11.79 -2.42
CA ARG A 128 0.34 -12.58 -3.54
C ARG A 128 -0.10 -12.03 -4.90
N THR A 129 -1.36 -11.65 -5.08
CA THR A 129 -1.83 -11.07 -6.36
C THR A 129 -1.21 -9.71 -6.61
N LEU A 130 -1.00 -8.91 -5.57
CA LEU A 130 -0.30 -7.64 -5.66
C LEU A 130 1.18 -7.81 -6.04
N ALA A 131 1.85 -8.83 -5.50
CA ALA A 131 3.20 -9.20 -5.91
C ALA A 131 3.25 -9.60 -7.39
N MET A 132 2.35 -10.47 -7.85
CA MET A 132 2.24 -10.86 -9.26
C MET A 132 1.96 -9.67 -10.18
N LEU A 133 1.12 -8.73 -9.75
CA LEU A 133 0.84 -7.50 -10.48
C LEU A 133 2.09 -6.62 -10.62
N ASN A 134 2.85 -6.48 -9.53
CA ASN A 134 4.09 -5.72 -9.52
C ASN A 134 5.14 -6.39 -10.42
N ASP A 135 5.22 -7.71 -10.43
CA ASP A 135 6.20 -8.44 -11.26
C ASP A 135 5.84 -8.36 -12.75
N THR A 136 4.58 -8.60 -13.10
CA THR A 136 4.10 -8.59 -14.50
C THR A 136 4.19 -7.22 -15.15
N MET A 137 3.80 -6.16 -14.44
CA MET A 137 3.83 -4.79 -14.96
C MET A 137 5.10 -4.00 -14.58
N ASN A 138 5.99 -4.62 -13.80
CA ASN A 138 7.19 -4.01 -13.24
C ASN A 138 6.86 -2.69 -12.50
N LEU A 139 5.96 -2.78 -11.52
CA LEU A 139 5.49 -1.66 -10.71
C LEU A 139 6.10 -1.69 -9.31
N CYS A 140 5.96 -0.58 -8.58
CA CYS A 140 6.35 -0.44 -7.19
C CYS A 140 5.15 -0.10 -6.28
N LEU A 141 4.03 -0.80 -6.47
CA LEU A 141 2.85 -0.59 -5.61
C LEU A 141 3.08 -1.24 -4.25
N ARG A 142 2.97 -0.45 -3.19
CA ARG A 142 3.02 -0.89 -1.79
C ARG A 142 1.83 -0.31 -1.03
N ILE A 143 0.63 -0.42 -1.62
CA ILE A 143 -0.62 0.17 -1.10
C ILE A 143 -1.34 -0.86 -0.23
#